data_AF-A0A964IQ52-F1
#
_entry.id   AF-A0A964IQ52-F1
#
_cell.length_a   1.000
_cell.length_b   1.000
_cell.length_c   1.000
_cell.angle_alpha   90.00
_cell.angle_beta   90.00
_cell.angle_gamma   90.00
#
_symmetry.space_group_name_H-M   'P 1'
#
loop_
_entity.id
_entity.type
_entity.pdbx_description
1 polymer ?
#
loop_
_entity_poly.entity_id
_entity_poly.type
_entity_poly.pdbx_seq_one_letter_code
_entity_poly.pdbx_strand_id
1 'polypeptide(L)' 'MKAIWNGAVIAQSDDIVIVEGNHYFPPDAIKPEFFRPSAKTTVCGWKGLASYYTVSVNGQ' A
#
# COMPACT_ATOMS: atom_id res chain seq x y z
N MET A 1 2.34 -8.22 -10.86
CA MET A 1 2.44 -6.73 -10.82
C MET A 1 3.44 -6.27 -9.75
N LYS A 2 4.14 -5.14 -9.92
CA LYS A 2 5.07 -4.57 -8.91
C LYS A 2 4.71 -3.11 -8.58
N ALA A 3 4.70 -2.77 -7.30
CA ALA A 3 4.70 -1.39 -6.82
C ALA A 3 6.14 -0.99 -6.45
N ILE A 4 6.62 0.11 -7.03
CA ILE A 4 8.01 0.57 -6.89
C ILE A 4 8.01 1.99 -6.32
N TRP A 5 8.80 2.20 -5.27
CA TRP A 5 9.03 3.50 -4.65
C TRP A 5 10.53 3.69 -4.41
N ASN A 6 11.08 4.83 -4.83
CA ASN A 6 12.51 5.15 -4.71
C ASN A 6 13.46 4.01 -5.15
N GLY A 7 13.11 3.33 -6.25
CA GLY A 7 13.89 2.21 -6.80
C GLY A 7 13.71 0.87 -6.07
N ALA A 8 13.01 0.83 -4.94
CA ALA A 8 12.70 -0.41 -4.23
C ALA A 8 11.33 -0.94 -4.63
N VAL A 9 11.24 -2.25 -4.86
CA VAL A 9 9.93 -2.94 -4.96
C VAL A 9 9.36 -3.06 -3.56
N ILE A 10 8.29 -2.32 -3.27
CA ILE A 10 7.63 -2.27 -1.95
C ILE A 10 6.44 -3.24 -1.83
N ALA A 11 5.87 -3.66 -2.96
CA ALA A 11 4.89 -4.74 -3.02
C ALA A 11 4.96 -5.46 -4.37
N GLN A 12 4.70 -6.77 -4.38
CA GLN A 12 4.63 -7.55 -5.60
C GLN A 12 3.67 -8.72 -5.44
N SER A 13 2.69 -8.81 -6.34
CA SER A 13 1.76 -9.94 -6.44
C SER A 13 1.20 -10.00 -7.86
N ASP A 14 0.84 -11.20 -8.30
CA ASP A 14 0.03 -11.41 -9.49
C ASP A 14 -1.46 -11.59 -9.15
N ASP A 15 -1.78 -11.83 -7.87
CA ASP A 15 -3.13 -11.77 -7.33
C ASP A 15 -3.38 -10.36 -6.78
N ILE A 16 -3.91 -9.48 -7.62
CA ILE A 16 -4.27 -8.11 -7.27
C ILE A 16 -5.70 -7.82 -7.71
N VAL A 17 -6.38 -6.95 -6.98
CA VAL A 17 -7.75 -6.52 -7.32
C VAL A 17 -7.70 -5.09 -7.81
N ILE A 18 -8.43 -4.79 -8.89
CA ILE A 18 -8.58 -3.43 -9.40
C ILE A 18 -9.94 -2.90 -8.99
N VAL A 19 -9.95 -1.78 -8.27
CA VAL A 19 -11.18 -1.09 -7.84
C VAL A 19 -11.08 0.37 -8.25
N GLU A 20 -11.99 0.82 -9.13
CA GLU A 20 -11.98 2.18 -9.69
C GLU A 20 -10.62 2.57 -10.30
N GLY A 21 -9.96 1.64 -11.00
CA GLY A 21 -8.64 1.87 -11.60
C GLY A 21 -7.47 1.86 -10.61
N ASN A 22 -7.71 1.74 -9.30
CA ASN A 22 -6.66 1.60 -8.29
C ASN A 22 -6.32 0.13 -8.08
N HIS A 23 -5.03 -0.17 -7.90
CA HIS A 23 -4.53 -1.52 -7.74
C HIS A 23 -4.36 -1.83 -6.25
N TYR A 24 -5.02 -2.88 -5.77
CA TYR A 24 -4.97 -3.33 -4.39
C TYR A 24 -4.15 -4.61 -4.32
N PHE A 25 -3.05 -4.55 -3.57
CA PHE A 25 -2.22 -5.70 -3.25
C PHE A 25 -2.76 -6.38 -1.99
N PRO A 26 -2.69 -7.72 -1.91
CA PRO A 26 -3.01 -8.43 -0.68
C PRO A 26 -1.98 -8.09 0.41
N PRO A 27 -2.34 -8.18 1.70
CA PRO A 27 -1.47 -7.74 2.79
C PRO A 27 -0.16 -8.51 2.93
N ASP A 28 -0.07 -9.74 2.42
CA ASP A 28 1.14 -10.57 2.41
C ASP A 28 2.11 -10.22 1.27
N ALA A 29 1.63 -9.50 0.25
CA ALA A 29 2.43 -9.06 -0.88
C ALA A 29 3.22 -7.78 -0.63
N ILE A 30 2.97 -7.08 0.49
CA ILE A 30 3.76 -5.90 0.87
C ILE A 30 5.04 -6.32 1.59
N LYS A 31 6.07 -5.48 1.48
CA LYS A 31 7.32 -5.64 2.22
C LYS A 31 7.31 -4.78 3.48
N PRO A 32 6.97 -5.35 4.66
CA PRO A 32 6.66 -4.60 5.87
C PRO A 32 7.81 -3.72 6.36
N GLU A 33 9.06 -4.03 6.00
CA GLU A 33 10.24 -3.22 6.32
C GLU A 33 10.15 -1.78 5.79
N PHE A 34 9.38 -1.55 4.73
CA PHE A 34 9.19 -0.23 4.12
C PHE A 34 7.94 0.51 4.61
N PHE A 35 7.10 -0.09 5.46
CA PHE A 35 5.85 0.53 5.90
C PHE A 35 5.86 0.80 7.41
N ARG A 36 5.47 2.00 7.80
CA ARG A 36 5.33 2.43 9.19
C ARG A 36 3.87 2.82 9.48
N PRO A 37 3.33 2.43 10.64
CA PRO A 37 1.97 2.81 11.00
C PRO A 37 1.84 4.33 11.09
N SER A 38 0.69 4.85 10.68
CA SER A 38 0.32 6.26 10.83
C SER A 38 -1.00 6.36 11.59
N ALA A 39 -1.19 7.47 12.32
CA ALA A 39 -2.47 7.79 12.95
C ALA A 39 -3.52 8.27 11.92
N LYS A 40 -3.11 8.53 10.67
CA LYS A 40 -4.01 9.06 9.64
C LYS A 40 -5.00 7.99 9.18
N THR A 41 -6.28 8.35 9.24
CA THR A 41 -7.38 7.56 8.69
C THR A 41 -8.32 8.46 7.89
N THR A 42 -9.05 7.87 6.93
CA THR A 42 -10.13 8.55 6.21
C THR A 42 -11.32 7.61 6.06
N VAL A 43 -12.52 8.17 5.87
CA VAL A 43 -13.74 7.39 5.68
C VAL A 43 -14.30 7.69 4.30
N CYS A 44 -14.58 6.64 3.54
CA CYS A 44 -15.35 6.69 2.30
C CYS A 44 -16.70 6.03 2.54
N GLY A 45 -17.79 6.66 2.07
CA GLY A 45 -19.15 6.20 2.34
C GLY A 45 -19.43 4.74 1.92
N TRP A 46 -18.70 4.21 0.95
CA TRP A 46 -18.90 2.82 0.46
C TRP A 46 -17.67 1.91 0.62
N LYS A 47 -16.44 2.45 0.68
CA LYS A 47 -15.22 1.64 0.96
C LYS A 47 -14.95 1.46 2.45
N GLY A 48 -15.61 2.23 3.31
CA GLY A 48 -15.40 2.19 4.76
C GLY A 48 -14.18 3.00 5.22
N LEU A 49 -13.58 2.57 6.33
CA LEU A 49 -12.43 3.21 6.96
C LEU A 49 -11.12 2.77 6.27
N ALA A 50 -10.34 3.73 5.80
CA ALA A 50 -8.99 3.52 5.31
C ALA A 50 -7.96 3.93 6.37
N SER A 51 -7.02 3.03 6.65
CA SER A 51 -5.83 3.31 7.47
C SER A 51 -4.63 3.57 6.57
N TYR A 52 -3.86 4.62 6.87
CA TYR A 52 -2.69 4.99 6.08
C TYR A 52 -1.41 4.48 6.75
N TYR A 53 -0.44 4.15 5.91
CA TYR A 53 0.93 3.85 6.31
C TYR A 53 1.88 4.88 5.70
N THR A 54 2.92 5.24 6.43
CA THR A 54 4.06 5.97 5.88
C THR A 54 4.98 4.97 5.19
N VAL A 55 5.25 5.17 3.90
CA VAL A 55 6.27 4.39 3.19
C VAL A 55 7.61 5.06 3.41
N SER A 56 8.63 4.30 3.83
CA SER A 56 10.00 4.81 3.92
C SER A 56 11.01 3.90 3.25
N VAL A 57 11.78 4.46 2.32
CA VAL A 57 12.83 3.79 1.55
C VAL A 57 14.03 4.73 1.47
N ASN A 58 15.20 4.27 1.91
CA ASN A 58 16.45 5.04 1.89
C ASN A 58 16.37 6.39 2.63
N GLY A 59 15.59 6.47 3.71
CA GLY A 59 15.45 7.67 4.54
C GLY A 59 14.51 8.74 3.98
N GLN A 60 13.80 8.45 2.89
CA GLN A 60 12.67 9.23 2.38
C GLN A 60 11.34 8.62 2.81
#